data_AF-A0A7V4HAF1-F1
#
_entry.id   AF-A0A7V4HAF1-F1
#
_cell.length_a   1.000
_cell.length_b   1.000
_cell.length_c   1.000
_cell.angle_alpha   90.00
_cell.angle_beta   90.00
_cell.angle_gamma   90.00
#
_symmetry.space_group_name_H-M   'P 1'
#
loop_
_entity.id
_entity.type
_entity.pdbx_description
1 polymer ?
#
loop_
_entity_poly.entity_id
_entity_poly.type
_entity_poly.pdbx_seq_one_letter_code
_entity_poly.pdbx_strand_id
1 'polypeptide(L)'
;MKIFSEIALVILVVISTSALFGGTSSKNIVATRTPVPPRIDGYLEEPQWKRSVPVSGFQQFDPVEGAAPTEETLVYVLYDDKALYIGVECKDRNPSEIVYQLTRRDRTAQSDRFSIMIDSYHDHSTAYLFSGAVSGVKSDGFFLKDKTAYDIQWDAVWN
;
A
#
# COMPACT_ATOMS: atom_id res chain seq x y z
N MET A 1 -11.52 76.10 -16.65
CA MET A 1 -12.52 75.59 -15.69
C MET A 1 -13.39 74.55 -16.41
N LYS A 2 -13.09 73.27 -16.23
CA LYS A 2 -13.95 72.09 -16.46
C LYS A 2 -13.21 70.89 -15.90
N ILE A 3 -13.76 70.33 -14.84
CA ILE A 3 -13.24 69.22 -14.05
C ILE A 3 -13.94 67.98 -14.60
N PHE A 4 -13.20 66.99 -15.09
CA PHE A 4 -13.76 65.68 -15.38
C PHE A 4 -13.17 64.68 -14.39
N SER A 5 -14.04 64.17 -13.52
CA SER A 5 -13.77 63.11 -12.57
C SER A 5 -13.73 61.77 -13.31
N GLU A 6 -12.62 61.05 -13.23
CA GLU A 6 -12.60 59.64 -13.63
C GLU A 6 -12.90 58.75 -12.41
N ILE A 7 -14.00 58.02 -12.51
CA ILE A 7 -14.42 57.00 -11.55
C ILE A 7 -13.59 55.76 -11.86
N ALA A 8 -12.66 55.41 -10.98
CA ALA A 8 -11.90 54.17 -11.08
C ALA A 8 -12.80 52.98 -10.68
N LEU A 9 -13.17 52.16 -11.67
CA LEU A 9 -13.87 50.89 -11.48
C LEU A 9 -12.86 49.85 -10.96
N VAL A 10 -12.93 49.50 -9.67
CA VAL A 10 -12.14 48.39 -9.10
C VAL A 10 -12.86 47.08 -9.40
N ILE A 11 -12.30 46.29 -10.33
CA ILE A 11 -12.75 44.91 -10.59
C ILE A 11 -12.08 44.00 -9.57
N LEU A 12 -12.85 43.53 -8.58
CA LEU A 12 -12.42 42.51 -7.62
C LEU A 12 -12.43 41.15 -8.33
N VAL A 13 -11.25 40.66 -8.73
CA VAL A 13 -11.08 39.29 -9.22
C VAL A 13 -11.12 38.36 -8.00
N VAL A 14 -12.26 37.72 -7.78
CA VAL A 14 -12.37 36.62 -6.83
C VAL A 14 -11.63 35.42 -7.44
N ILE A 15 -10.40 35.20 -7.00
CA ILE A 15 -9.66 33.98 -7.31
C ILE A 15 -10.34 32.87 -6.50
N SER A 16 -11.28 32.15 -7.11
CA SER A 16 -11.76 30.90 -6.56
C SER A 16 -10.58 29.94 -6.46
N THR A 17 -10.04 29.75 -5.27
CA THR A 17 -9.18 28.62 -4.96
C THR A 17 -10.02 27.36 -5.12
N SER A 18 -9.93 26.73 -6.29
CA SER A 18 -10.41 25.37 -6.49
C SER A 18 -9.74 24.51 -5.42
N ALA A 19 -10.55 23.91 -4.55
CA ALA A 19 -10.08 22.86 -3.67
C ALA A 19 -9.34 21.83 -4.53
N LEU A 20 -8.13 21.47 -4.12
CA LEU A 20 -7.42 20.31 -4.66
C LEU A 20 -8.26 19.08 -4.27
N PHE A 21 -9.22 18.72 -5.11
CA PHE A 21 -9.79 17.39 -5.05
C PHE A 21 -8.63 16.43 -5.32
N GLY A 22 -8.25 15.68 -4.29
CA GLY A 22 -7.30 14.58 -4.41
C GLY A 22 -7.83 13.63 -5.45
N GLY A 23 -7.28 13.71 -6.66
CA GLY A 23 -7.58 12.75 -7.70
C GLY A 23 -7.15 11.39 -7.18
N THR A 24 -8.10 10.48 -7.02
CA THR A 24 -7.84 9.05 -6.92
C THR A 24 -7.28 8.60 -8.26
N SER A 25 -6.01 8.91 -8.48
CA SER A 25 -5.23 8.28 -9.53
C SER A 25 -5.14 6.82 -9.14
N SER A 26 -5.90 5.97 -9.84
CA SER A 26 -5.74 4.53 -9.74
C SER A 26 -4.28 4.22 -10.06
N LYS A 27 -3.51 3.82 -9.02
CA LYS A 27 -2.15 3.33 -9.23
C LYS A 27 -2.26 1.98 -9.91
N ASN A 28 -1.75 1.91 -11.14
CA ASN A 28 -1.59 0.65 -11.84
C ASN A 28 -0.27 0.01 -11.40
N ILE A 29 -0.36 -1.25 -10.99
CA ILE A 29 0.79 -2.07 -10.64
C ILE A 29 1.04 -3.06 -11.78
N VAL A 30 2.28 -3.16 -12.24
CA VAL A 30 2.67 -4.12 -13.27
C VAL A 30 3.32 -5.33 -12.60
N ALA A 31 2.66 -6.48 -12.65
CA ALA A 31 3.25 -7.75 -12.26
C ALA A 31 4.15 -8.28 -13.38
N THR A 32 5.32 -8.83 -13.03
CA THR A 32 6.27 -9.37 -14.01
C THR A 32 6.20 -10.90 -14.04
N ARG A 33 5.96 -11.48 -15.22
CA ARG A 33 5.95 -12.94 -15.35
C ARG A 33 7.37 -13.51 -15.17
N THR A 34 7.51 -14.56 -14.38
CA THR A 34 8.78 -15.28 -14.19
C THR A 34 8.67 -16.72 -14.68
N PRO A 35 9.64 -17.25 -15.46
CA PRO A 35 9.67 -18.66 -15.84
C PRO A 35 10.23 -19.57 -14.74
N VAL A 36 10.90 -18.99 -13.73
CA VAL A 36 11.50 -19.71 -12.61
C VAL A 36 10.96 -19.11 -11.31
N PRO A 37 10.29 -19.91 -10.47
CA PRO A 37 9.83 -19.47 -9.15
C PRO A 37 10.99 -18.95 -8.29
N PRO A 38 10.82 -17.81 -7.58
CA PRO A 38 11.76 -17.40 -6.55
C PRO A 38 11.74 -18.35 -5.36
N ARG A 39 12.88 -18.41 -4.65
CA ARG A 39 12.92 -19.03 -3.33
C ARG A 39 12.26 -18.06 -2.35
N ILE A 40 11.46 -18.62 -1.44
CA ILE A 40 10.75 -17.84 -0.42
C ILE A 40 11.50 -18.01 0.90
N ASP A 41 12.58 -17.25 1.06
CA ASP A 41 13.46 -17.28 2.23
C ASP A 41 13.61 -15.90 2.90
N GLY A 42 12.89 -14.89 2.42
CA GLY A 42 12.92 -13.51 2.91
C GLY A 42 13.98 -12.62 2.26
N TYR A 43 14.79 -13.15 1.33
CA TYR A 43 15.79 -12.37 0.60
C TYR A 43 15.31 -12.07 -0.83
N LEU A 44 15.63 -10.87 -1.34
CA LEU A 44 15.28 -10.41 -2.69
C LEU A 44 16.49 -10.42 -3.63
N GLU A 45 17.34 -11.45 -3.52
CA GLU A 45 18.64 -11.48 -4.19
C GLU A 45 18.56 -12.07 -5.61
N GLU A 46 17.55 -12.90 -5.87
CA GLU A 46 17.44 -13.62 -7.11
C GLU A 46 17.22 -12.72 -8.34
N PRO A 47 17.70 -13.12 -9.53
CA PRO A 47 17.62 -12.30 -10.73
C PRO A 47 16.20 -11.89 -11.14
N GLN A 48 15.19 -12.72 -10.86
CA GLN A 48 13.81 -12.39 -11.20
C GLN A 48 13.28 -11.18 -10.44
N TRP A 49 13.68 -10.97 -9.18
CA TRP A 49 13.29 -9.79 -8.41
C TRP A 49 13.83 -8.51 -9.05
N LYS A 50 15.09 -8.54 -9.48
CA LYS A 50 15.78 -7.41 -10.13
C LYS A 50 15.20 -7.02 -11.49
N ARG A 51 14.42 -7.90 -12.12
CA ARG A 51 13.71 -7.63 -13.39
C ARG A 51 12.34 -7.00 -13.18
N SER A 52 11.78 -7.11 -11.97
CA SER A 52 10.52 -6.47 -11.62
C SER A 52 10.77 -4.98 -11.39
N VAL A 53 9.87 -4.13 -11.90
CA VAL A 53 9.85 -2.72 -11.54
C VAL A 53 9.14 -2.62 -10.19
N PRO A 54 9.82 -2.20 -9.10
CA PRO A 54 9.17 -2.12 -7.80
C PRO A 54 8.08 -1.05 -7.82
N VAL A 55 6.96 -1.37 -7.18
CA VAL A 55 5.93 -0.43 -6.80
C VAL A 55 6.45 0.41 -5.65
N SER A 56 6.36 1.72 -5.77
CA SER A 56 6.83 2.70 -4.79
C SER A 56 5.86 3.89 -4.67
N GLY A 57 6.25 4.87 -3.85
CA GLY A 57 5.50 6.12 -3.66
C GLY A 57 4.18 5.90 -2.92
N PHE A 58 4.10 4.90 -2.05
CA PHE A 58 2.97 4.72 -1.13
C PHE A 58 2.69 6.01 -0.36
N GLN A 59 1.44 6.18 0.08
CA GLN A 59 1.04 7.35 0.86
C GLN A 59 0.82 6.94 2.30
N GLN A 60 1.11 7.87 3.20
CA GLN A 60 0.84 7.68 4.60
C GLN A 60 -0.68 7.72 4.84
N PHE A 61 -1.16 6.79 5.66
CA PHE A 61 -2.54 6.80 6.14
C PHE A 61 -2.63 7.47 7.52
N ASP A 62 -1.73 7.10 8.44
CA ASP A 62 -1.62 7.64 9.80
C ASP A 62 -0.16 8.03 10.06
N PRO A 63 0.13 9.12 10.81
CA PRO A 63 -0.82 10.03 11.47
C PRO A 63 -1.35 11.15 10.55
N VAL A 64 -0.70 11.39 9.41
CA VAL A 64 -1.12 12.41 8.44
C VAL A 64 -1.47 11.72 7.13
N GLU A 65 -2.76 11.62 6.85
CA GLU A 65 -3.29 11.00 5.64
C GLU A 65 -2.84 11.73 4.37
N GLY A 66 -2.42 10.98 3.36
CA GLY A 66 -2.01 11.49 2.05
C GLY A 66 -0.61 12.10 1.99
N ALA A 67 0.09 12.24 3.13
CA ALA A 67 1.46 12.71 3.17
C ALA A 67 2.45 11.71 2.52
N ALA A 68 3.65 12.17 2.20
CA ALA A 68 4.76 11.28 1.89
C ALA A 68 5.04 10.36 3.09
N PRO A 69 5.34 9.08 2.87
CA PRO A 69 5.55 8.13 3.96
C PRO A 69 6.83 8.48 4.71
N THR A 70 6.83 8.32 6.03
CA THR A 70 8.04 8.52 6.84
C THR A 70 9.12 7.51 6.49
N GLU A 71 8.73 6.29 6.13
CA GLU A 71 9.60 5.19 5.77
C GLU A 71 9.27 4.68 4.36
N GLU A 72 10.28 4.50 3.51
CA GLU A 72 10.06 4.04 2.13
C GLU A 72 9.75 2.54 2.09
N THR A 73 8.71 2.17 1.34
CA THR A 73 8.38 0.77 1.04
C THR A 73 8.44 0.51 -0.45
N LEU A 74 9.10 -0.57 -0.84
CA LEU A 74 9.15 -1.09 -2.21
C LEU A 74 8.47 -2.45 -2.25
N VAL A 75 7.56 -2.63 -3.21
CA VAL A 75 6.85 -3.90 -3.42
C VAL A 75 7.13 -4.44 -4.81
N TYR A 76 7.62 -5.67 -4.89
CA TYR A 76 7.94 -6.38 -6.11
C TYR A 76 6.86 -7.43 -6.35
N VAL A 77 6.30 -7.45 -7.57
CA VAL A 77 5.23 -8.38 -7.92
C VAL A 77 5.69 -9.24 -9.08
N LEU A 78 5.84 -10.54 -8.82
CA LEU A 78 6.11 -11.56 -9.84
C LEU A 78 4.93 -12.53 -9.92
N TYR A 79 4.79 -13.22 -11.04
CA TYR A 79 3.83 -14.31 -11.16
C TYR A 79 4.29 -15.38 -12.15
N ASP A 80 3.75 -16.58 -12.00
CA ASP A 80 3.78 -17.63 -13.01
C ASP A 80 2.38 -18.25 -13.17
N ASP A 81 2.27 -19.43 -13.78
CA ASP A 81 0.97 -20.09 -13.99
C ASP A 81 0.38 -20.69 -12.70
N LYS A 82 1.13 -20.68 -11.59
CA LYS A 82 0.77 -21.36 -10.33
C LYS A 82 0.64 -20.40 -9.16
N ALA A 83 1.40 -19.30 -9.14
CA ALA A 83 1.46 -18.42 -7.98
C ALA A 83 1.71 -16.96 -8.34
N LEU A 84 1.23 -16.10 -7.43
CA LEU A 84 1.65 -14.71 -7.28
C LEU A 84 2.74 -14.67 -6.21
N TYR A 85 3.86 -14.01 -6.50
CA TYR A 85 4.95 -13.83 -5.57
C TYR A 85 5.10 -12.35 -5.24
N ILE A 86 5.09 -12.04 -3.95
CA ILE A 86 5.25 -10.69 -3.45
C ILE A 86 6.56 -10.60 -2.67
N GLY A 87 7.47 -9.75 -3.16
CA GLY A 87 8.65 -9.31 -2.44
C GLY A 87 8.40 -7.93 -1.84
N VAL A 88 8.86 -7.70 -0.62
CA VAL A 88 8.63 -6.43 0.07
C VAL A 88 9.92 -6.00 0.74
N GLU A 89 10.29 -4.74 0.53
CA GLU A 89 11.40 -4.09 1.21
C GLU A 89 10.85 -2.87 1.95
N CYS A 90 10.71 -3.00 3.27
CA CYS A 90 10.36 -1.90 4.16
C CYS A 90 11.65 -1.31 4.71
N LYS A 91 12.01 -0.09 4.29
CA LYS A 91 13.15 0.62 4.86
C LYS A 91 12.74 1.18 6.22
N ASP A 92 13.66 1.17 7.16
CA ASP A 92 13.45 1.78 8.47
C ASP A 92 14.71 2.57 8.84
N ARG A 93 14.57 3.86 9.12
CA ARG A 93 15.70 4.73 9.53
C ARG A 93 16.30 4.34 10.89
N ASN A 94 15.51 3.70 11.76
CA ASN A 94 15.87 3.30 13.12
C ASN A 94 15.64 1.79 13.33
N PRO A 95 16.44 0.89 12.72
CA PRO A 95 16.21 -0.56 12.84
C PRO A 95 16.18 -1.12 14.27
N SER A 96 16.76 -0.41 15.24
CA SER A 96 16.71 -0.77 16.66
C SER A 96 15.33 -0.56 17.32
N GLU A 97 14.45 0.22 16.70
CA GLU A 97 13.10 0.51 17.18
C GLU A 97 12.04 -0.45 16.60
N ILE A 98 12.44 -1.32 15.67
CA ILE A 98 11.55 -2.31 15.04
C ILE A 98 10.93 -3.21 16.10
N VAL A 99 9.60 -3.27 16.12
CA VAL A 99 8.86 -4.00 17.15
C VAL A 99 8.65 -5.46 16.72
N TYR A 100 9.29 -6.39 17.45
CA TYR A 100 9.36 -7.84 17.13
C TYR A 100 8.50 -8.71 18.08
N GLN A 101 7.26 -8.37 18.38
CA GLN A 101 6.47 -9.22 19.28
C GLN A 101 6.11 -10.57 18.60
N LEU A 102 6.53 -11.69 19.20
CA LEU A 102 6.17 -13.04 18.73
C LEU A 102 4.87 -13.51 19.38
N THR A 103 3.94 -13.97 18.56
CA THR A 103 2.66 -14.58 18.96
C THR A 103 2.41 -15.84 18.14
N ARG A 104 1.28 -16.52 18.36
CA ARG A 104 0.83 -17.59 17.46
C ARG A 104 0.24 -16.96 16.18
N ARG A 105 0.18 -17.75 15.10
CA ARG A 105 -0.56 -17.38 13.88
C ARG A 105 -1.96 -16.86 14.24
N ASP A 106 -2.40 -15.83 13.51
CA ASP A 106 -3.71 -15.18 13.65
C ASP A 106 -3.96 -14.51 15.02
N ARG A 107 -2.90 -14.24 15.80
CA ARG A 107 -2.99 -13.45 17.04
C ARG A 107 -2.36 -12.09 16.86
N THR A 108 -3.16 -11.06 17.13
CA THR A 108 -2.71 -9.67 17.13
C THR A 108 -1.59 -9.46 18.15
N ALA A 109 -0.49 -8.90 17.67
CA ALA A 109 0.62 -8.42 18.49
C ALA A 109 0.89 -6.95 18.12
N GLN A 110 1.54 -6.21 19.03
CA GLN A 110 2.18 -4.96 18.65
C GLN A 110 3.49 -5.35 17.96
N SER A 111 3.49 -5.36 16.64
CA SER A 111 4.66 -5.69 15.83
C SER A 111 4.54 -4.98 14.49
N ASP A 112 5.69 -4.59 13.95
CA ASP A 112 5.77 -4.07 12.60
C ASP A 112 5.40 -5.17 11.63
N ARG A 113 4.53 -4.82 10.70
CA ARG A 113 3.92 -5.78 9.79
C ARG A 113 3.67 -5.16 8.44
N PHE A 114 3.59 -6.01 7.44
CA PHE A 114 3.17 -5.66 6.12
C PHE A 114 1.97 -6.53 5.72
N SER A 115 1.01 -5.92 5.02
CA SER A 115 -0.28 -6.52 4.67
C SER A 115 -0.62 -6.28 3.21
N ILE A 116 -1.17 -7.29 2.54
CA ILE A 116 -1.71 -7.21 1.18
C ILE A 116 -3.15 -7.69 1.18
N MET A 117 -4.01 -6.92 0.53
CA MET A 117 -5.38 -7.30 0.22
C MET A 117 -5.52 -7.55 -1.28
N ILE A 118 -6.09 -8.68 -1.66
CA ILE A 118 -6.30 -9.07 -3.05
C ILE A 118 -7.80 -9.29 -3.29
N ASP A 119 -8.39 -8.42 -4.10
CA ASP A 119 -9.72 -8.64 -4.70
C ASP A 119 -9.55 -9.44 -6.00
N SER A 120 -9.59 -10.77 -5.89
CA SER A 120 -9.44 -11.68 -7.03
C SER A 120 -10.69 -11.76 -7.91
N TYR A 121 -11.85 -11.35 -7.41
CA TYR A 121 -13.11 -11.33 -8.17
C TYR A 121 -13.34 -9.99 -8.88
N HIS A 122 -12.54 -8.97 -8.57
CA HIS A 122 -12.67 -7.60 -9.05
C HIS A 122 -14.05 -7.01 -8.78
N ASP A 123 -14.65 -7.36 -7.64
CA ASP A 123 -15.98 -6.92 -7.25
C ASP A 123 -15.97 -5.64 -6.38
N HIS A 124 -14.78 -5.16 -6.02
CA HIS A 124 -14.51 -3.96 -5.21
C HIS A 124 -15.16 -3.99 -3.82
N SER A 125 -15.52 -5.18 -3.35
CA SER A 125 -16.30 -5.39 -2.13
C SER A 125 -15.79 -6.53 -1.26
N THR A 126 -15.05 -7.48 -1.84
CA THR A 126 -14.40 -8.59 -1.13
C THR A 126 -12.90 -8.61 -1.39
N ALA A 127 -12.12 -9.13 -0.44
CA ALA A 127 -10.67 -9.29 -0.61
C ALA A 127 -10.11 -10.34 0.35
N TYR A 128 -9.08 -11.06 -0.11
CA TYR A 128 -8.24 -11.89 0.76
C TYR A 128 -7.12 -11.05 1.37
N LEU A 129 -6.94 -11.13 2.69
CA LEU A 129 -5.85 -10.48 3.41
C LEU A 129 -4.73 -11.48 3.70
N PHE A 130 -3.51 -11.07 3.45
CA PHE A 130 -2.30 -11.75 3.88
C PHE A 130 -1.43 -10.74 4.62
N SER A 131 -0.99 -11.06 5.83
CA SER A 131 -0.16 -10.19 6.66
C SER A 131 0.99 -10.98 7.27
N GLY A 132 2.18 -10.42 7.17
CA GLY A 132 3.40 -10.93 7.79
C GLY A 132 4.01 -9.89 8.72
N ALA A 133 4.28 -10.29 9.96
CA ALA A 133 5.04 -9.48 10.91
C ALA A 133 6.54 -9.75 10.77
N VAL A 134 7.38 -8.80 11.20
CA VAL A 134 8.84 -8.99 11.25
C VAL A 134 9.21 -10.21 12.12
N SER A 135 8.38 -10.55 13.10
CA SER A 135 8.52 -11.77 13.92
C SER A 135 8.28 -13.10 13.21
N GLY A 136 7.92 -13.07 11.93
CA GLY A 136 7.53 -14.24 11.15
C GLY A 136 6.11 -14.72 11.45
N VAL A 137 5.37 -14.03 12.32
CA VAL A 137 3.96 -14.31 12.57
C VAL A 137 3.17 -13.99 11.31
N LYS A 138 2.39 -14.97 10.87
CA LYS A 138 1.46 -14.85 9.76
C LYS A 138 0.04 -14.63 10.30
N SER A 139 -0.73 -13.83 9.59
CA SER A 139 -2.16 -13.78 9.75
C SER A 139 -2.82 -13.61 8.40
N ASP A 140 -3.96 -14.25 8.23
CA ASP A 140 -4.77 -14.09 7.03
C ASP A 140 -6.25 -14.02 7.36
N GLY A 141 -7.04 -13.74 6.34
CA GLY A 141 -8.48 -13.63 6.49
C GLY A 141 -9.16 -13.17 5.22
N PHE A 142 -10.47 -13.06 5.30
CA PHE A 142 -11.32 -12.66 4.19
C PHE A 142 -12.20 -11.47 4.58
N PHE A 143 -12.14 -10.41 3.78
CA PHE A 143 -13.03 -9.27 3.90
C PHE A 143 -14.34 -9.56 3.20
N LEU A 144 -15.43 -9.49 3.97
CA LEU A 144 -16.79 -9.70 3.49
C LEU A 144 -17.40 -8.40 2.93
N LYS A 145 -18.39 -8.60 2.07
CA LYS A 145 -19.05 -7.57 1.25
C LYS A 145 -19.66 -6.40 2.04
N ASP A 146 -20.04 -6.63 3.29
CA ASP A 146 -20.62 -5.61 4.18
C ASP A 146 -19.57 -4.77 4.92
N LYS A 147 -18.27 -5.09 4.77
CA LYS A 147 -17.12 -4.38 5.40
C LYS A 147 -17.18 -4.30 6.92
N THR A 148 -18.10 -5.03 7.55
CA THR A 148 -18.30 -5.07 9.02
C THR A 148 -17.65 -6.30 9.64
N ALA A 149 -17.35 -7.33 8.84
CA ALA A 149 -16.76 -8.59 9.30
C ALA A 149 -15.45 -8.92 8.56
N TYR A 150 -14.41 -9.14 9.36
CA TYR A 150 -13.14 -9.74 8.95
C TYR A 150 -13.17 -11.21 9.37
N ASP A 151 -13.30 -12.12 8.41
CA ASP A 151 -13.31 -13.56 8.71
C ASP A 151 -11.89 -14.06 8.92
N ILE A 152 -11.53 -14.26 10.19
CA ILE A 152 -10.25 -14.81 10.64
C ILE A 152 -10.20 -16.34 10.64
N GLN A 153 -11.30 -17.01 10.29
CA GLN A 153 -11.34 -18.47 10.22
C GLN A 153 -10.84 -19.00 8.89
N TRP A 154 -10.76 -18.14 7.87
CA TRP A 154 -10.07 -18.47 6.64
C TRP A 154 -8.58 -18.67 6.92
N ASP A 155 -8.05 -19.84 6.54
CA ASP A 155 -6.66 -20.26 6.80
C ASP A 155 -6.03 -20.74 5.49
N ALA A 156 -5.34 -19.83 4.81
CA ALA A 156 -4.65 -20.15 3.57
C ALA A 156 -3.33 -20.90 3.80
N VAL A 157 -2.98 -21.75 2.85
CA VAL A 157 -1.63 -22.32 2.76
C VAL A 157 -0.75 -21.40 1.94
N TRP A 158 0.15 -20.66 2.59
CA TRP A 158 1.06 -19.72 1.93
C TRP A 158 2.43 -19.62 2.62
N ASN A 159 3.44 -19.30 1.83
CA ASN A 159 4.84 -19.19 2.25
C ASN A 159 5.29 -17.73 2.22
#